data_AF-A0A2N2PB93-F1
#
_entry.id   AF-A0A2N2PB93-F1
#
_cell.length_a   1.000
_cell.length_b   1.000
_cell.length_c   1.000
_cell.angle_alpha   90.00
_cell.angle_beta   90.00
_cell.angle_gamma   90.00
#
_symmetry.space_group_name_H-M   'P 1'
#
loop_
_entity.id
_entity.type
_entity.pdbx_description
1 polymer ?
#
loop_
_entity_poly.entity_id
_entity_poly.type
_entity_poly.pdbx_seq_one_letter_code
_entity_poly.pdbx_strand_id
1 'polypeptide(L)'
;MYPGTAYRNQEYRNQDVMGASPIRLVVMAYDLAIRACEAQDFAKSTKAISVLRDALNFDYPEVSVGLFRLYQWCLDSIRKGDYDVALKTLSELRDAWRETEKSMMPKANTASISSAYAGSVARPA
;
A
#
# COMPACT_ATOMS: atom_id res chain seq x y z
N MET A 1 -22.33 -24.48 -13.67
CA MET A 1 -21.94 -23.26 -12.93
C MET A 1 -20.81 -22.59 -13.70
N TYR A 2 -21.03 -21.38 -14.22
CA TYR A 2 -20.11 -20.75 -15.20
C TYR A 2 -18.80 -20.28 -14.54
N PRO A 3 -17.62 -20.73 -15.02
CA PRO A 3 -16.32 -20.32 -14.46
C PRO A 3 -15.87 -18.91 -14.90
N GLY A 4 -16.62 -18.23 -15.78
CA GLY A 4 -16.19 -16.97 -16.42
C GLY A 4 -16.13 -15.73 -15.51
N THR A 5 -16.78 -15.72 -14.35
CA THR A 5 -16.72 -14.57 -13.42
C THR A 5 -15.40 -14.51 -12.63
N ALA A 6 -14.80 -15.67 -12.34
CA ALA A 6 -13.53 -15.75 -11.60
C ALA A 6 -12.35 -15.21 -12.42
N TYR A 7 -12.29 -15.55 -13.71
CA TYR A 7 -11.23 -15.10 -14.61
C TYR A 7 -11.26 -13.58 -14.84
N ARG A 8 -12.45 -12.99 -14.96
CA ARG A 8 -12.59 -11.54 -15.12
C ARG A 8 -12.09 -10.77 -13.89
N ASN A 9 -12.36 -11.28 -12.69
CA ASN A 9 -11.87 -10.69 -11.43
C ASN A 9 -10.34 -10.82 -11.26
N GLN A 10 -9.73 -11.89 -11.77
CA GLN A 10 -8.28 -12.05 -11.78
C GLN A 10 -7.61 -11.04 -12.73
N GLU A 11 -8.17 -10.83 -13.92
CA GLU A 11 -7.65 -9.88 -14.91
C GLU A 11 -7.63 -8.44 -14.37
N TYR A 12 -8.70 -7.99 -13.70
CA TYR A 12 -8.75 -6.65 -13.08
C TYR A 12 -7.70 -6.49 -11.97
N ARG A 13 -7.53 -7.50 -11.11
CA ARG A 13 -6.50 -7.48 -10.06
C ARG A 13 -5.09 -7.42 -10.63
N ASN A 14 -4.85 -8.11 -11.76
CA ASN A 14 -3.56 -8.08 -12.42
C ASN A 14 -3.30 -6.70 -13.06
N GLN A 15 -4.31 -6.07 -13.66
CA GLN A 15 -4.18 -4.74 -14.26
C GLN A 15 -3.90 -3.65 -13.21
N ASP A 16 -4.56 -3.71 -12.05
CA ASP A 16 -4.29 -2.80 -10.92
C ASP A 16 -2.85 -2.93 -10.40
N VAL A 17 -2.27 -4.13 -10.41
CA VAL A 17 -0.90 -4.39 -9.96
C VAL A 17 0.13 -3.90 -10.99
N MET A 18 -0.12 -4.11 -12.29
CA MET A 18 0.84 -3.79 -13.34
C MET A 18 0.97 -2.28 -13.62
N GLY A 19 -0.03 -1.47 -13.23
CA GLY A 19 0.01 -0.01 -13.32
C GLY A 19 0.18 0.72 -11.98
N ALA A 20 0.23 0.00 -10.85
CA ALA A 20 0.33 0.58 -9.53
C ALA A 20 1.71 1.21 -9.29
N SER A 21 1.72 2.34 -8.58
CA SER A 21 2.95 2.89 -8.02
C SER A 21 3.56 1.91 -7.00
N PRO A 22 4.88 1.91 -6.79
CA PRO A 22 5.51 1.04 -5.80
C PRO A 22 4.89 1.13 -4.39
N ILE A 23 4.50 2.35 -3.97
CA ILE A 23 3.83 2.56 -2.68
C ILE A 23 2.43 1.93 -2.64
N ARG A 24 1.70 1.96 -3.76
CA ARG A 24 0.39 1.32 -3.87
C ARG A 24 0.50 -0.20 -3.71
N LEU A 25 1.53 -0.81 -4.30
CA LEU A 25 1.81 -2.25 -4.15
C LEU A 25 2.11 -2.63 -2.69
N VAL A 26 2.83 -1.78 -1.96
CA VAL A 26 3.07 -1.97 -0.51
C VAL A 26 1.74 -1.95 0.24
N VAL A 27 0.88 -0.94 0.03
CA VAL A 27 -0.44 -0.86 0.69
C VAL A 27 -1.30 -2.09 0.37
N MET A 28 -1.29 -2.57 -0.87
CA MET A 28 -2.02 -3.79 -1.26
C MET A 28 -1.50 -5.05 -0.56
N ALA A 29 -0.20 -5.18 -0.37
CA ALA A 29 0.40 -6.28 0.39
C ALA A 29 0.01 -6.24 1.87
N TYR A 30 -0.05 -5.06 2.48
CA TYR A 30 -0.60 -4.87 3.82
C TYR A 30 -2.08 -5.27 3.90
N ASP A 31 -2.91 -4.83 2.95
CA ASP A 31 -4.34 -5.19 2.92
C ASP A 31 -4.55 -6.70 2.73
N LEU A 32 -3.62 -7.40 2.07
CA LEU A 32 -3.64 -8.86 1.99
C LEU A 32 -3.26 -9.50 3.32
N ALA A 33 -2.20 -9.02 3.98
CA ALA A 33 -1.74 -9.52 5.27
C ALA A 33 -2.82 -9.35 6.35
N ILE A 34 -3.46 -8.17 6.41
CA ILE A 34 -4.55 -7.87 7.36
C ILE A 34 -5.72 -8.83 7.14
N ARG A 35 -6.21 -8.98 5.90
CA ARG A 35 -7.31 -9.91 5.58
C ARG A 35 -6.98 -11.37 5.93
N ALA A 36 -5.72 -11.78 5.75
CA ALA A 36 -5.28 -13.11 6.14
C ALA A 36 -5.27 -13.28 7.67
N CYS A 37 -4.84 -12.27 8.42
CA CYS A 37 -4.85 -12.29 9.87
C CYS A 37 -6.28 -12.26 10.45
N GLU A 38 -7.19 -11.47 9.85
CA GLU A 38 -8.63 -11.45 10.21
C GLU A 38 -9.26 -12.83 10.03
N ALA A 39 -8.90 -13.52 8.94
CA ALA A 39 -9.33 -14.89 8.67
C ALA A 39 -8.58 -15.95 9.51
N GLN A 40 -7.61 -15.54 10.33
CA GLN A 40 -6.69 -16.42 11.07
C GLN A 40 -6.02 -17.50 10.18
N ASP A 41 -5.79 -17.16 8.91
CA ASP A 41 -5.16 -18.04 7.94
C ASP A 41 -3.65 -17.98 8.14
N PHE A 42 -3.11 -18.92 8.92
CA PHE A 42 -1.69 -19.00 9.26
C PHE A 42 -0.78 -18.95 8.01
N ALA A 43 -1.11 -19.75 6.99
CA ALA A 43 -0.27 -19.89 5.80
C ALA A 43 -0.27 -18.60 4.97
N LYS A 44 -1.44 -17.97 4.77
CA LYS A 44 -1.52 -16.71 4.04
C LYS A 44 -0.91 -15.54 4.82
N SER A 45 -1.16 -15.47 6.12
CA SER A 45 -0.64 -14.40 6.98
C SER A 45 0.88 -14.40 7.00
N THR A 46 1.47 -15.56 7.27
CA THR A 46 2.94 -15.70 7.32
C THR A 46 3.59 -15.42 5.97
N LYS A 47 2.97 -15.87 4.87
CA LYS A 47 3.45 -15.58 3.51
C LYS A 47 3.40 -14.09 3.19
N ALA A 48 2.28 -13.43 3.43
CA ALA A 48 2.12 -12.00 3.11
C ALA A 48 3.10 -11.12 3.91
N ILE A 49 3.26 -11.39 5.22
CA ILE A 49 4.19 -10.65 6.07
C ILE A 49 5.65 -10.93 5.67
N SER A 50 5.98 -12.17 5.29
CA SER A 50 7.34 -12.49 4.82
C SER A 50 7.67 -11.75 3.52
N VAL A 51 6.72 -11.64 2.59
CA VAL A 51 6.92 -10.84 1.36
C VAL A 51 7.21 -9.37 1.69
N LEU A 52 6.47 -8.76 2.62
CA LEU A 52 6.72 -7.38 3.08
C LEU A 52 8.11 -7.22 3.71
N ARG A 53 8.54 -8.21 4.50
CA ARG A 53 9.86 -8.23 5.14
C ARG A 53 10.99 -8.38 4.14
N ASP A 54 10.84 -9.30 3.19
CA ASP A 54 11.87 -9.63 2.20
C ASP A 54 12.01 -8.53 1.13
N ALA A 55 10.99 -7.66 0.99
CA ALA A 55 11.01 -6.49 0.11
C ALA A 55 11.69 -5.25 0.73
N LEU A 56 12.19 -5.32 1.97
CA LEU A 56 12.87 -4.19 2.61
C LEU A 56 14.19 -3.85 1.92
N ASN A 57 14.45 -2.56 1.71
CA ASN A 57 15.71 -2.07 1.16
C ASN A 57 16.70 -1.77 2.30
N PHE A 58 17.74 -2.58 2.45
CA PHE A 58 18.74 -2.43 3.51
C PHE A 58 19.85 -1.41 3.21
N ASP A 59 19.84 -0.78 2.03
CA ASP A 59 20.68 0.40 1.76
C ASP A 59 20.25 1.62 2.61
N TYR A 60 19.04 1.58 3.18
CA TYR A 60 18.49 2.57 4.13
C TYR A 60 18.17 1.90 5.47
N PRO A 61 19.19 1.57 6.28
CA PRO A 61 19.06 0.69 7.43
C PRO A 61 18.24 1.29 8.59
N GLU A 62 18.19 2.61 8.74
CA GLU A 62 17.53 3.29 9.86
C GLU A 62 16.05 2.92 9.96
N VAL A 63 15.37 2.80 8.82
CA VAL A 63 13.94 2.45 8.74
C VAL A 63 13.78 0.93 8.56
N SER A 64 14.60 0.33 7.70
CA SER A 64 14.46 -1.08 7.33
C SER A 64 14.72 -2.04 8.51
N VAL A 65 15.65 -1.73 9.41
CA VAL A 65 15.89 -2.57 10.60
C VAL A 65 14.70 -2.52 11.56
N GLY A 66 14.07 -1.35 11.73
CA GLY A 66 12.88 -1.20 12.56
C GLY A 66 11.69 -2.00 12.01
N LEU A 67 11.40 -1.86 10.71
CA LEU A 67 10.34 -2.61 10.03
C LEU A 67 10.60 -4.11 10.05
N PHE A 68 11.84 -4.54 9.83
CA PHE A 68 12.21 -5.95 9.90
C PHE A 68 11.87 -6.57 11.25
N ARG A 69 12.22 -5.89 12.36
CA ARG A 69 11.90 -6.35 13.72
C ARG A 69 10.39 -6.39 13.98
N LEU A 70 9.64 -5.39 13.50
CA LEU A 70 8.17 -5.39 13.63
C LEU A 70 7.53 -6.56 12.88
N TYR A 71 7.98 -6.85 11.66
CA TYR A 71 7.47 -8.00 10.91
C TYR A 71 7.85 -9.34 11.54
N GLN A 72 9.07 -9.47 12.07
CA GLN A 72 9.47 -10.66 12.84
C GLN A 72 8.56 -10.86 14.05
N TRP A 73 8.29 -9.79 14.80
CA TRP A 73 7.41 -9.85 15.95
C TRP A 73 5.97 -10.24 15.56
N CYS A 74 5.43 -9.70 14.47
CA CYS A 74 4.12 -10.11 13.95
C CYS A 74 4.07 -11.61 13.60
N LEU A 75 5.10 -12.13 12.94
CA LEU A 75 5.20 -13.56 12.61
C LEU A 75 5.26 -14.44 13.87
N ASP A 76 5.97 -13.99 14.90
CA ASP A 76 6.05 -14.70 16.17
C ASP A 76 4.73 -14.67 16.95
N SER A 77 4.00 -13.55 16.93
CA SER A 77 2.65 -13.46 17.49
C SER A 77 1.67 -14.40 16.77
N ILE A 78 1.71 -14.45 15.43
CA ILE A 78 0.90 -15.38 14.64
C ILE A 78 1.20 -16.85 14.98
N ARG A 79 2.48 -17.21 15.17
CA ARG A 79 2.86 -18.57 15.62
C ARG A 79 2.32 -18.93 17.00
N LYS A 80 2.10 -17.93 17.86
CA LYS A 80 1.48 -18.09 19.17
C LYS A 80 -0.06 -18.07 19.11
N GLY A 81 -0.64 -17.87 17.92
CA GLY A 81 -2.09 -17.74 17.70
C GLY A 81 -2.63 -16.33 18.00
N ASP A 82 -1.76 -15.37 18.29
CA ASP A 82 -2.13 -13.99 18.60
C ASP A 82 -2.17 -13.13 17.33
N TYR A 83 -3.26 -13.29 16.57
CA TYR A 83 -3.48 -12.53 15.33
C TYR A 83 -3.87 -11.08 15.58
N ASP A 84 -4.45 -10.76 16.75
CA ASP A 84 -4.93 -9.41 17.06
C ASP A 84 -3.77 -8.42 17.20
N VAL A 85 -2.69 -8.85 17.88
CA VAL A 85 -1.45 -8.09 17.95
C VAL A 85 -0.88 -7.80 16.56
N ALA A 86 -0.82 -8.81 15.69
CA ALA A 86 -0.34 -8.63 14.32
C ALA A 86 -1.26 -7.70 13.51
N LEU A 87 -2.59 -7.82 13.68
CA LEU A 87 -3.58 -6.98 13.00
C LEU A 87 -3.42 -5.50 13.35
N LYS A 88 -3.30 -5.20 14.63
CA LYS A 88 -3.15 -3.82 15.11
C LYS A 88 -1.90 -3.18 14.50
N THR A 89 -0.76 -3.86 14.59
CA THR A 89 0.51 -3.33 14.08
C THR A 89 0.51 -3.17 12.57
N LEU A 90 0.01 -4.16 11.83
CA LEU A 90 -0.07 -4.07 10.36
C LEU A 90 -1.04 -2.97 9.90
N SER A 91 -2.12 -2.74 10.65
CA SER A 91 -3.08 -1.67 10.35
C SER A 91 -2.48 -0.29 10.54
N GLU A 92 -1.80 -0.05 11.68
CA GLU A 92 -1.12 1.23 11.94
C GLU A 92 -0.05 1.54 10.88
N LEU A 93 0.76 0.53 10.51
CA LEU A 93 1.76 0.69 9.45
C LEU A 93 1.13 0.96 8.08
N ARG A 94 0.07 0.24 7.71
CA ARG A 94 -0.66 0.50 6.46
C ARG A 94 -1.17 1.93 6.39
N ASP A 95 -1.70 2.44 7.49
CA ASP A 95 -2.26 3.79 7.52
C ASP A 95 -1.16 4.85 7.33
N ALA A 96 0.04 4.63 7.88
CA ALA A 96 1.22 5.46 7.61
C ALA A 96 1.66 5.41 6.12
N TRP A 97 1.64 4.23 5.50
CA TRP A 97 1.92 4.10 4.06
C TRP A 97 0.87 4.80 3.20
N ARG A 98 -0.42 4.71 3.56
CA ARG A 98 -1.50 5.42 2.87
C ARG A 98 -1.36 6.93 2.98
N GLU A 99 -0.92 7.44 4.12
CA GLU A 99 -0.68 8.88 4.29
C GLU A 99 0.50 9.37 3.44
N THR A 100 1.55 8.55 3.37
CA THR A 100 2.70 8.81 2.48
C THR A 100 2.27 8.76 1.01
N GLU A 101 1.41 7.82 0.62
CA GLU A 101 0.84 7.71 -0.73
C GLU A 101 0.08 8.97 -1.14
N LYS A 102 -0.77 9.51 -0.26
CA LYS A 102 -1.48 10.78 -0.49
C LYS A 102 -0.53 11.96 -0.66
N SER A 103 0.56 11.98 0.13
CA SER A 103 1.55 13.05 0.09
C SER A 103 2.41 13.02 -1.17
N MET A 104 2.65 11.83 -1.72
CA MET A 104 3.44 11.61 -2.94
C MET A 104 2.61 11.71 -4.22
N MET A 105 1.28 11.54 -4.16
CA MET A 105 0.41 11.95 -5.26
C MET A 105 0.54 13.47 -5.43
N PRO A 106 0.89 13.98 -6.63
CA PRO A 106 0.95 15.41 -6.84
C PRO A 106 -0.43 15.97 -6.50
N LYS A 107 -0.51 16.88 -5.52
CA LYS A 107 -1.65 17.78 -5.38
C LYS A 107 -1.89 18.35 -6.77
N ALA A 108 -2.98 17.97 -7.41
CA ALA A 108 -3.36 18.52 -8.70
C ALA A 108 -3.20 20.04 -8.58
N ASN A 109 -2.31 20.60 -9.40
CA ASN A 109 -1.92 21.99 -9.33
C ASN A 109 -3.14 22.82 -9.77
N THR A 110 -4.05 23.13 -8.85
CA THR A 110 -5.18 24.06 -9.07
C THR A 110 -4.70 25.52 -9.12
N ALA A 111 -3.40 25.76 -9.29
CA ALA A 111 -2.77 27.07 -9.26
C ALA A 111 -2.34 27.60 -10.64
N SER A 112 -2.67 26.94 -11.76
CA SER A 112 -2.26 27.41 -13.10
C SER A 112 -3.39 27.92 -14.00
N ILE A 113 -4.66 27.89 -13.59
CA ILE A 113 -5.77 28.33 -14.47
C ILE A 113 -6.06 29.84 -14.35
N SER A 114 -5.66 30.51 -13.25
CA SER A 114 -6.13 31.89 -12.99
C SER A 114 -5.25 33.03 -13.53
N SER A 115 -4.06 32.76 -14.09
CA SER A 115 -3.15 33.82 -14.55
C SER A 115 -3.22 34.10 -16.06
N ALA A 116 -3.83 33.21 -16.84
CA ALA A 116 -3.81 33.30 -18.31
C ALA A 116 -4.86 34.26 -18.91
N TYR A 117 -5.76 34.87 -18.11
CA TYR A 117 -6.88 35.66 -18.64
C TYR A 117 -6.89 37.16 -18.29
N ALA A 118 -5.91 37.69 -17.55
CA ALA A 118 -5.92 39.09 -17.12
C ALA A 118 -4.98 40.03 -17.92
N GLY A 119 -4.37 39.55 -19.01
CA GLY A 119 -3.32 40.29 -19.74
C GLY A 119 -3.68 40.88 -21.10
N SER A 120 -4.87 40.68 -21.66
CA SER A 120 -5.14 40.99 -23.08
C SER A 120 -6.16 42.10 -23.34
N VAL A 121 -6.10 43.21 -22.59
CA VAL A 121 -6.77 44.46 -23.00
C VAL A 121 -5.82 45.67 -22.91
N ALA A 122 -4.89 45.74 -23.87
CA ALA A 122 -4.25 46.98 -24.26
C ALA A 122 -4.34 47.16 -25.79
N ARG A 123 -5.31 48.00 -26.20
CA ARG A 123 -5.41 49.00 -27.32
C ARG A 123 -4.70 48.72 -28.67
N PRO A 124 -5.25 49.17 -29.82
CA PRO A 124 -5.27 50.62 -30.14
C PRO A 124 -6.44 51.13 -31.03
N ALA A 125 -6.73 52.43 -30.88
CA ALA A 125 -7.06 53.42 -31.92
C ALA A 125 -6.86 54.82 -31.31
#